data_AF-A0A8H9Z1D6-F1
#
_entry.id   AF-A0A8H9Z1D6-F1
#
_cell.length_a   1.000
_cell.length_b   1.000
_cell.length_c   1.000
_cell.angle_alpha   90.00
_cell.angle_beta   90.00
_cell.angle_gamma   90.00
#
_symmetry.space_group_name_H-M   'P 1'
#
loop_
_entity.id
_entity.type
_entity.pdbx_description
1 polymer ?
#
loop_
_entity_poly.entity_id
_entity_poly.type
_entity_poly.pdbx_seq_one_letter_code
_entity_poly.pdbx_strand_id
1 'polypeptide(L)' 'MPRLPDIKAAFHAAIQRNPKGYLCLHTDDFIHELGILNWHFSRKDANEWIARYQNDFADKTTDQSDNRYWMLRNMGRIF' A
#
# COMPACT_ATOMS: atom_id res chain seq x y z
N MET A 1 4.79 -8.12 20.83
CA MET A 1 5.52 -7.12 20.02
C MET A 1 5.05 -7.25 18.58
N PRO A 2 4.75 -6.14 17.86
CA PRO A 2 4.59 -6.20 16.42
C PRO A 2 5.83 -6.83 15.84
N ARG A 3 5.70 -8.00 15.25
CA ARG A 3 6.76 -8.51 14.41
C ARG A 3 6.61 -7.67 13.16
N LEU A 4 7.54 -6.74 12.88
CA LEU A 4 7.65 -6.04 11.60
C LEU A 4 7.22 -6.89 10.36
N PRO A 5 7.46 -8.23 10.33
CA PRO A 5 6.85 -9.16 9.40
C PRO A 5 5.34 -9.02 9.15
N ASP A 6 4.50 -8.84 10.17
CA ASP A 6 3.03 -8.87 10.04
C ASP A 6 2.52 -7.67 9.22
N ILE A 7 3.06 -6.48 9.49
CA ILE A 7 2.70 -5.25 8.74
C ILE A 7 3.18 -5.36 7.29
N LYS A 8 4.36 -5.94 7.05
CA LYS A 8 4.84 -6.22 5.68
C LYS A 8 3.97 -7.26 4.98
N ALA A 9 3.55 -8.31 5.67
CA ALA A 9 2.67 -9.33 5.12
C ALA A 9 1.32 -8.74 4.70
N ALA A 10 0.71 -7.90 5.55
CA ALA A 10 -0.50 -7.17 5.21
C ALA A 10 -0.30 -6.25 3.99
N PHE A 11 0.83 -5.55 3.91
CA PHE A 11 1.14 -4.72 2.75
C PHE A 11 1.22 -5.55 1.46
N HIS A 12 1.92 -6.69 1.48
CA HIS A 12 2.01 -7.58 0.32
C HIS A 12 0.66 -8.16 -0.09
N ALA A 13 -0.20 -8.49 0.87
CA ALA A 13 -1.55 -8.99 0.61
C ALA A 13 -2.45 -7.92 -0.05
N ALA A 14 -2.25 -6.65 0.30
CA ALA A 14 -3.01 -5.53 -0.29
C ALA A 14 -2.56 -5.17 -1.72
N ILE A 15 -1.41 -5.66 -2.20
CA ILE A 15 -0.93 -5.35 -3.55
C ILE A 15 -1.78 -6.10 -4.59
N GLN A 16 -2.35 -5.34 -5.51
CA GLN A 16 -3.12 -5.81 -6.65
C GLN A 16 -2.48 -5.36 -7.97
N ARG A 17 -2.83 -6.04 -9.08
CA ARG A 17 -2.47 -5.62 -10.44
C ARG A 17 -3.61 -4.82 -11.04
N ASN A 18 -3.34 -3.59 -11.48
CA ASN A 18 -4.32 -2.81 -12.22
C ASN A 18 -4.50 -3.34 -13.67
N PRO A 19 -5.55 -2.91 -14.40
CA PRO A 19 -5.80 -3.35 -15.78
C PRO A 19 -4.66 -3.04 -16.76
N LYS A 20 -3.77 -2.09 -16.42
CA LYS A 20 -2.60 -1.74 -17.23
C LYS A 20 -1.36 -2.59 -16.90
N GLY A 21 -1.47 -3.51 -15.94
CA GLY A 21 -0.40 -4.43 -15.52
C GLY A 21 0.51 -3.90 -14.41
N TYR A 22 0.23 -2.72 -13.85
CA TYR A 22 1.03 -2.17 -12.76
C TYR A 22 0.61 -2.74 -11.40
N LEU A 23 1.59 -2.93 -10.51
CA LEU A 23 1.35 -3.24 -9.11
C LEU A 23 0.94 -1.97 -8.37
N CYS A 24 -0.17 -2.03 -7.67
CA CYS A 24 -0.75 -0.91 -6.94
C CYS A 24 -1.58 -1.38 -5.75
N LEU A 25 -1.92 -0.46 -4.86
CA LEU A 25 -2.90 -0.65 -3.79
C LEU A 25 -3.55 0.67 -3.39
N HIS A 26 -4.71 0.61 -2.74
CA HIS A 26 -5.24 1.73 -1.97
C HIS A 26 -4.86 1.61 -0.49
N THR A 27 -4.76 2.75 0.20
CA THR A 27 -4.49 2.77 1.65
C THR A 27 -5.54 2.00 2.45
N ASP A 28 -6.80 2.06 2.03
CA ASP A 28 -7.87 1.29 2.68
C ASP A 28 -7.70 -0.23 2.51
N ASP A 29 -7.17 -0.70 1.37
CA ASP A 29 -6.85 -2.12 1.17
C ASP A 29 -5.79 -2.56 2.18
N PHE A 30 -4.75 -1.74 2.36
CA PHE A 30 -3.71 -2.01 3.35
C PHE A 30 -4.25 -2.01 4.79
N ILE A 31 -5.14 -1.08 5.14
CA ILE A 31 -5.79 -1.05 6.46
C ILE A 31 -6.69 -2.27 6.67
N HIS A 32 -7.39 -2.73 5.62
CA HIS A 32 -8.21 -3.92 5.69
C HIS A 32 -7.37 -5.15 6.05
N GLU A 33 -6.28 -5.38 5.33
CA GLU A 33 -5.36 -6.50 5.58
C GLU A 33 -4.69 -6.40 6.95
N LEU A 34 -4.37 -5.18 7.42
CA LEU A 34 -3.91 -4.94 8.78
C LEU A 34 -4.96 -5.35 9.81
N GLY A 35 -6.24 -5.02 9.58
CA GLY A 35 -7.36 -5.36 10.45
C GLY A 35 -7.55 -6.87 10.62
N ILE A 36 -7.34 -7.66 9.56
CA ILE A 36 -7.37 -9.14 9.62
C ILE A 36 -6.32 -9.68 10.60
N LEU A 37 -5.17 -9.02 10.68
CA LEU A 37 -4.07 -9.35 11.59
C LEU A 37 -4.20 -8.67 12.98
N ASN A 38 -5.36 -8.07 13.29
CA ASN A 38 -5.66 -7.29 14.51
C ASN A 38 -4.78 -6.04 14.69
N TRP A 39 -4.32 -5.43 13.59
CA TRP A 39 -3.66 -4.13 13.58
C TRP A 39 -4.66 -3.03 13.19
N HIS A 40 -4.68 -1.95 13.95
CA HIS A 40 -5.57 -0.81 13.70
C HIS A 40 -4.73 0.41 13.35
N PHE A 41 -4.67 0.73 12.07
CA PHE A 41 -3.99 1.91 11.56
C PHE A 41 -5.02 2.94 11.11
N SER A 42 -4.73 4.23 11.34
CA SER A 42 -5.44 5.29 10.62
C SER A 42 -4.91 5.37 9.18
N ARG A 43 -5.66 6.03 8.27
CA ARG A 43 -5.17 6.34 6.91
C ARG A 43 -3.85 7.09 6.94
N LYS A 44 -3.70 8.04 7.87
CA LYS A 44 -2.44 8.78 8.05
C LYS A 44 -1.29 7.86 8.43
N ASP A 45 -1.47 6.98 9.41
CA ASP A 45 -0.42 6.06 9.87
C ASP A 45 -0.02 5.08 8.76
N ALA A 46 -1.01 4.55 8.03
CA ALA A 46 -0.79 3.66 6.89
C ALA A 46 -0.03 4.37 5.76
N ASN A 47 -0.41 5.59 5.42
CA ASN A 47 0.27 6.42 4.42
C ASN A 47 1.72 6.73 4.83
N GLU A 48 1.95 7.13 6.07
CA GLU A 48 3.29 7.40 6.60
C GLU A 48 4.15 6.13 6.61
N TRP A 49 3.57 4.97 6.93
CA TRP A 49 4.26 3.69 6.89
C TRP A 49 4.69 3.34 5.46
N ILE A 50 3.78 3.40 4.48
CA ILE A 50 4.11 3.11 3.08
C ILE A 50 5.19 4.09 2.59
N ALA A 51 5.03 5.40 2.85
CA ALA A 51 6.01 6.41 2.46
C ALA A 51 7.40 6.17 3.04
N ARG A 52 7.48 5.67 4.28
CA ARG A 52 8.75 5.43 4.98
C ARG A 52 9.42 4.12 4.57
N TYR A 53 8.66 3.05 4.35
CA TYR A 53 9.20 1.70 4.20
C TYR A 53 9.13 1.14 2.77
N GLN A 54 8.29 1.71 1.90
CA GLN A 54 8.03 1.22 0.54
C GLN A 54 8.39 2.30 -0.48
N ASN A 55 9.68 2.67 -0.52
CA ASN A 55 10.19 3.76 -1.39
C ASN A 55 9.97 3.51 -2.89
N ASP A 56 9.83 2.24 -3.29
CA ASP A 56 9.53 1.87 -4.67
C ASP A 56 8.10 2.19 -5.07
N PHE A 57 7.17 2.44 -4.13
CA PHE A 57 5.83 2.89 -4.45
C PHE A 57 5.77 4.43 -4.49
N ALA A 58 4.97 4.96 -5.42
CA ALA A 58 4.68 6.37 -5.54
C ALA A 58 3.18 6.61 -5.31
N ASP A 59 2.88 7.68 -4.60
CA ASP A 59 1.53 8.21 -4.49
C ASP A 59 1.09 8.76 -5.86
N LYS A 60 -0.05 8.28 -6.35
CA LYS A 60 -0.70 8.64 -7.62
C LYS A 60 -2.15 9.10 -7.40
N THR A 61 -2.50 9.46 -6.17
CA THR A 61 -3.82 9.99 -5.82
C THR A 61 -4.07 11.28 -6.60
N THR A 62 -5.18 11.34 -7.32
CA THR A 62 -5.54 12.51 -8.14
C THR A 62 -6.46 13.48 -7.41
N ASP A 63 -7.03 13.04 -6.29
CA ASP A 63 -7.94 13.79 -5.44
C ASP A 63 -7.29 14.08 -4.06
N GLN A 64 -8.01 14.81 -3.20
CA GLN A 64 -7.54 15.21 -1.86
C GLN A 64 -7.84 14.17 -0.77
N SER A 65 -8.19 12.92 -1.13
CA SER A 65 -8.47 11.86 -0.17
C SER A 65 -7.22 11.32 0.49
N ASP A 66 -7.36 10.98 1.77
CA ASP A 66 -6.35 10.21 2.51
C ASP A 66 -6.32 8.73 2.10
N ASN A 67 -7.29 8.25 1.32
CA ASN A 67 -7.24 6.91 0.72
C ASN A 67 -6.32 6.93 -0.51
N ARG A 68 -5.02 7.05 -0.25
CA ARG A 68 -4.04 7.25 -1.30
C ARG A 68 -3.96 6.04 -2.22
N TYR A 69 -3.75 6.31 -3.51
CA TYR A 69 -3.48 5.30 -4.52
C TYR A 69 -1.98 5.17 -4.73
N TRP A 70 -1.41 4.05 -4.29
CA TRP A 70 0.03 3.77 -4.38
C TRP A 70 0.32 2.87 -5.57
N MET A 71 1.34 3.21 -6.36
CA MET A 71 1.74 2.43 -7.54
C MET A 71 3.25 2.23 -7.58
N LEU A 72 3.69 1.03 -7.92
CA LEU A 72 5.11 0.69 -8.06
C LEU A 72 5.76 1.55 -9.15
N ARG A 73 6.87 2.20 -8.81
CA ARG A 73 7.70 3.03 -9.69
C ARG A 73 8.43 2.15 -10.69
N ASN A 74 8.70 2.71 -11.87
CA ASN A 74 9.58 2.13 -12.88
C ASN A 74 9.28 0.66 -13.24
N MET A 75 8.01 0.24 -13.24
CA MET A 75 7.63 -0.97 -13.96
C MET A 75 7.80 -0.71 -15.45
N GLY A 76 9.00 -0.97 -15.98
CA GLY A 76 9.20 -1.11 -17.41
C GLY A 76 8.13 -2.07 -17.93
N ARG A 77 7.34 -1.61 -18.91
CA ARG A 77 6.34 -2.44 -19.58
C ARG A 77 7.14 -3.51 -20.33
N ILE A 78 7.26 -4.71 -19.75
CA ILE A 78 7.79 -5.86 -20.48
C ILE A 78 6.65 -6.25 -21.42
N PHE A 79 6.81 -5.89 -22.69
CA PHE A 79 5.90 -6.26 -23.78
C PHE A 79 6.01 -7.76 -24.10
#